data_AF-A0A0J9FLH5-F1
#
_entry.id   AF-A0A0J9FLH5-F1
#
_cell.length_a   1.000
_cell.length_b   1.000
_cell.length_c   1.000
_cell.angle_alpha   90.00
_cell.angle_beta   90.00
_cell.angle_gamma   90.00
#
_symmetry.space_group_name_H-M   'P 1'
#
loop_
_entity.id
_entity.type
_entity.pdbx_description
1 polymer ?
#
loop_
_entity_poly.entity_id
_entity_poly.type
_entity_poly.pdbx_seq_one_letter_code
_entity_poly.pdbx_strand_id
1 'polypeptide(L)' 'MGTWSQQQEVRKETKERDKTRKEKLAGYFFDLSKLSFAGLVIGIIIPLYANFLDENNWYIAVTGIVLTTLSALLANKILK' A
#
# COMPACT_ATOMS: atom_id res chain seq x y z
N MET A 1 -10.23 30.28 31.25
CA MET A 1 -10.08 30.23 29.77
C MET A 1 -8.78 29.58 29.30
N GLY A 2 -7.64 29.75 30.00
CA GLY A 2 -6.34 29.20 29.55
C GLY A 2 -6.23 27.67 29.39
N THR A 3 -6.74 26.89 30.35
CA THR A 3 -6.61 25.41 30.34
C THR A 3 -7.39 24.75 29.21
N TRP A 4 -8.55 25.31 28.84
CA TRP A 4 -9.37 24.79 27.74
C TRP A 4 -8.70 25.03 26.38
N SER A 5 -8.10 26.21 26.18
CA SER A 5 -7.32 26.52 24.98
C SER A 5 -6.13 25.58 24.81
N GLN A 6 -5.36 25.37 25.88
CA GLN A 6 -4.22 24.44 25.88
C GLN A 6 -4.64 23.01 25.55
N GLN A 7 -5.77 22.54 26.09
CA GLN A 7 -6.30 21.21 25.77
C GLN A 7 -6.74 21.09 24.30
N GLN A 8 -7.27 22.15 23.69
CA GLN A 8 -7.60 22.14 22.26
C GLN A 8 -6.34 22.08 21.39
N GLU A 9 -5.29 22.82 21.76
CA GLU A 9 -4.00 22.80 21.05
C GLU A 9 -3.36 21.41 21.10
N VAL A 10 -3.28 20.78 22.28
CA VAL A 10 -2.73 19.41 22.42
C VAL A 10 -3.52 18.38 21.62
N ARG A 11 -4.86 18.49 21.60
CA ARG A 11 -5.72 17.62 20.77
C ARG A 11 -5.46 17.82 19.29
N LYS A 12 -5.29 19.07 18.86
CA LYS A 12 -4.99 19.40 17.46
C LYS A 12 -3.63 18.85 17.04
N GLU A 13 -2.60 19.05 17.86
CA GLU A 13 -1.25 18.53 17.60
C GLU A 13 -1.27 17.00 17.52
N THR A 14 -1.94 16.32 18.45
CA THR A 14 -2.05 14.86 18.44
C THR A 14 -2.74 14.35 17.17
N LYS A 15 -3.82 15.02 16.75
CA LYS A 15 -4.56 14.68 15.52
C LYS A 15 -3.71 14.88 14.26
N GLU A 16 -2.93 15.95 14.20
CA GLU A 16 -2.00 16.22 13.08
C GLU A 16 -0.87 15.19 13.02
N ARG A 17 -0.31 14.81 14.18
CA ARG A 17 0.71 13.76 14.27
C ARG A 17 0.17 12.41 13.80
N ASP A 18 -1.03 12.02 14.24
CA ASP A 18 -1.64 10.75 13.81
C ASP A 18 -2.02 10.76 12.34
N LYS A 19 -2.50 11.89 11.81
CA LYS A 19 -2.73 12.06 10.37
C LYS A 19 -1.43 11.87 9.57
N THR A 20 -0.35 12.53 9.99
CA THR A 20 0.97 12.41 9.35
C THR A 20 1.48 10.96 9.38
N ARG A 21 1.27 10.25 10.49
CA ARG A 21 1.65 8.82 10.61
C ARG A 21 0.85 7.94 9.66
N LYS A 22 -0.48 8.12 9.59
CA LYS A 22 -1.35 7.40 8.65
C LYS A 22 -0.93 7.65 7.21
N GLU A 23 -0.67 8.90 6.83
CA GLU A 23 -0.21 9.26 5.48
C GLU A 23 1.12 8.60 5.12
N LYS A 24 2.10 8.63 6.02
CA LYS A 24 3.40 7.97 5.78
C LYS A 24 3.27 6.45 5.62
N LEU A 25 2.50 5.81 6.50
CA LEU A 25 2.29 4.36 6.45
C LEU A 25 1.52 3.93 5.20
N ALA A 26 0.46 4.65 4.84
CA ALA A 26 -0.28 4.37 3.63
C ALA A 26 0.55 4.63 2.37
N GLY A 27 1.35 5.69 2.35
CA GLY A 27 2.30 5.97 1.28
C GLY A 27 3.25 4.79 1.05
N TYR A 28 3.84 4.25 2.12
CA TYR A 28 4.69 3.05 2.03
C TYR A 28 3.99 1.85 1.37
N PHE A 29 2.74 1.54 1.76
CA PHE A 29 1.99 0.44 1.16
C PHE A 29 1.55 0.71 -0.28
N PHE A 30 1.28 1.97 -0.65
CA PHE A 30 1.05 2.32 -2.05
C PHE A 30 2.30 2.17 -2.90
N ASP A 31 3.46 2.55 -2.38
CA ASP A 31 4.72 2.38 -3.10
C ASP A 31 5.09 0.89 -3.22
N LEU A 32 4.81 0.09 -2.20
CA LEU A 32 4.90 -1.37 -2.28
C LEU A 32 3.97 -1.94 -3.36
N SER A 33 2.73 -1.48 -3.43
CA SER A 33 1.76 -1.90 -4.47
C SER A 33 2.29 -1.58 -5.87
N LYS A 34 2.75 -0.33 -6.11
CA LYS A 34 3.36 0.06 -7.40
C LYS A 34 4.58 -0.79 -7.75
N LEU A 35 5.46 -1.05 -6.78
CA LEU A 35 6.66 -1.85 -7.00
C LEU A 35 6.31 -3.31 -7.33
N SER A 36 5.39 -3.91 -6.59
CA SER A 36 4.93 -5.28 -6.86
C SER A 36 4.25 -5.38 -8.23
N PHE A 37 3.46 -4.38 -8.63
CA PHE A 37 2.86 -4.31 -9.96
C PHE A 37 3.92 -4.22 -11.06
N ALA A 38 4.93 -3.37 -10.90
CA ALA A 38 6.03 -3.27 -11.86
C ALA A 38 6.79 -4.61 -11.99
N GLY A 39 7.08 -5.26 -10.86
CA GLY A 39 7.68 -6.59 -10.82
C GLY A 39 6.82 -7.66 -11.51
N LEU A 40 5.50 -7.59 -11.35
CA LEU A 40 4.54 -8.46 -12.01
C LEU A 40 4.58 -8.28 -13.53
N VAL A 41 4.48 -7.03 -14.01
CA VAL A 41 4.51 -6.73 -15.45
C VAL A 41 5.78 -7.29 -16.10
N ILE A 42 6.95 -7.08 -15.49
CA ILE A 42 8.23 -7.58 -16.01
C ILE A 42 8.33 -9.11 -15.88
N GLY A 43 7.96 -9.66 -14.72
CA GLY A 43 8.16 -11.06 -14.38
C GLY A 43 7.17 -12.02 -15.01
N ILE A 44 6.09 -11.54 -15.64
CA ILE A 44 4.98 -12.39 -16.08
C ILE A 44 4.65 -12.23 -17.54
N ILE A 45 4.70 -11.01 -18.09
CA ILE A 45 4.39 -10.80 -19.51
C ILE A 45 5.41 -11.58 -20.34
N ILE A 46 6.70 -11.47 -20.04
CA ILE A 46 7.75 -12.14 -20.81
C ILE A 46 7.64 -13.68 -20.72
N PRO A 47 7.48 -14.31 -19.53
CA PRO A 47 7.36 -15.76 -19.46
C PRO A 47 6.04 -16.33 -19.98
N LEU A 48 4.90 -15.65 -19.79
CA LEU A 48 3.61 -16.11 -20.32
C LEU A 48 3.58 -16.11 -21.85
N TYR A 49 4.25 -15.17 -22.51
CA TYR A 49 4.40 -15.20 -23.97
C TYR A 49 5.29 -16.36 -24.44
N ALA A 50 6.29 -16.75 -23.65
CA ALA A 50 7.19 -17.85 -23.98
C ALA A 50 6.54 -19.23 -23.78
N ASN A 51 5.79 -19.41 -22.69
CA ASN A 51 5.06 -20.66 -22.42
C ASN A 51 3.82 -20.41 -21.55
N PHE A 52 2.67 -20.31 -22.20
CA PHE A 52 1.39 -19.99 -21.57
C PHE A 52 0.85 -21.10 -20.64
N LEU A 53 1.19 -22.36 -20.92
CA LEU A 53 0.72 -23.52 -20.16
C LEU A 53 1.60 -23.84 -18.95
N ASP A 54 2.66 -23.07 -18.71
CA ASP A 54 3.51 -23.24 -17.54
C ASP A 54 2.78 -22.79 -16.27
N GLU A 55 2.45 -23.75 -15.41
CA GLU A 55 1.76 -23.51 -14.14
C GLU A 55 2.56 -22.56 -13.23
N ASN A 56 3.89 -22.60 -13.26
CA ASN A 56 4.73 -21.72 -12.43
C ASN A 56 4.51 -20.25 -12.78
N ASN A 57 4.32 -19.93 -14.06
CA ASN A 57 4.02 -18.57 -14.50
C ASN A 57 2.68 -18.08 -13.94
N TRP A 58 1.68 -18.96 -13.88
CA TRP A 58 0.38 -18.65 -13.28
C TRP A 58 0.45 -18.48 -11.76
N TYR A 59 1.24 -19.29 -11.05
CA TYR A 59 1.47 -19.11 -9.61
C TYR A 59 2.11 -17.75 -9.30
N ILE A 60 3.10 -17.33 -10.09
CA ILE A 60 3.74 -16.01 -9.95
C ILE A 60 2.71 -14.91 -10.24
N ALA A 61 1.82 -15.10 -11.23
CA ALA A 61 0.75 -14.15 -11.56
C ALA A 61 -0.24 -13.94 -10.44
N VAL A 62 -0.80 -15.03 -9.92
CA VAL A 62 -1.75 -14.95 -8.82
C VAL A 62 -1.09 -14.32 -7.60
N THR A 63 0.13 -14.74 -7.25
CA THR A 63 0.85 -14.19 -6.09
C THR A 63 1.14 -12.71 -6.25
N GLY A 64 1.58 -12.26 -7.43
CA GLY A 64 1.82 -10.87 -7.73
C GLY A 64 0.55 -10.01 -7.66
N ILE A 65 -0.56 -10.48 -8.23
CA ILE A 65 -1.87 -9.79 -8.20
C ILE A 65 -2.33 -9.66 -6.75
N VAL A 66 -2.26 -10.73 -5.97
CA VAL A 66 -2.67 -10.74 -4.56
C VAL A 66 -1.82 -9.76 -3.75
N LEU A 67 -0.48 -9.79 -3.89
CA LEU A 67 0.40 -8.86 -3.18
C LEU A 67 0.12 -7.39 -3.53
N THR A 68 -0.06 -7.11 -4.83
CA THR A 68 -0.35 -5.76 -5.34
C THR A 68 -1.65 -5.21 -4.76
N THR A 69 -2.71 -6.02 -4.79
CA THR A 69 -4.04 -5.63 -4.35
C THR A 69 -4.13 -5.52 -2.83
N LEU A 70 -3.57 -6.47 -2.07
CA LEU A 70 -3.54 -6.41 -0.61
C LEU A 70 -2.79 -5.17 -0.12
N SER A 71 -1.66 -4.84 -0.74
CA SER A 71 -0.90 -3.62 -0.39
C SER A 71 -1.72 -2.35 -0.62
N ALA A 72 -2.40 -2.24 -1.77
CA ALA A 72 -3.28 -1.09 -2.05
C ALA A 72 -4.48 -1.02 -1.09
N LEU A 73 -5.09 -2.15 -0.74
CA LEU A 73 -6.21 -2.21 0.20
C LEU A 73 -5.79 -1.82 1.61
N LEU A 74 -4.60 -2.27 2.07
CA LEU A 74 -4.03 -1.88 3.35
C LEU A 74 -3.77 -0.37 3.40
N ALA A 75 -3.16 0.20 2.35
CA ALA A 75 -2.95 1.65 2.26
C ALA A 75 -4.27 2.43 2.38
N ASN A 76 -5.29 2.01 1.64
CA ASN A 76 -6.60 2.66 1.67
C ASN A 76 -7.27 2.54 3.05
N LYS A 77 -7.14 1.38 3.71
CA LYS A 77 -7.68 1.16 5.06
C LYS A 77 -6.96 1.99 6.12
N ILE A 78 -5.67 2.28 5.96
CA ILE A 78 -4.89 3.14 6.88
C ILE A 78 -5.28 4.61 6.74
N LEU A 79 -5.55 5.08 5.51
CA LEU A 79 -5.96 6.46 5.24
C LEU A 79 -7.40 6.76 5.69
N LYS A 80 -8.29 5.77 5.59
CA LYS A 80 -9.66 5.87 6.10
C LYS A 80 -9.69 6.04 7.63
#